data_AF-A0A397GJG3-F1
#
_entry.id   AF-A0A397GJG3-F1
#
_cell.length_a   1.000
_cell.length_b   1.000
_cell.length_c   1.000
_cell.angle_alpha   90.00
_cell.angle_beta   90.00
_cell.angle_gamma   90.00
#
_symmetry.space_group_name_H-M   'P 1'
#
loop_
_entity.id
_entity.type
_entity.pdbx_description
1 polymer ?
#
loop_
_entity_poly.entity_id
_entity_poly.type
_entity_poly.pdbx_seq_one_letter_code
_entity_poly.pdbx_strand_id
1 'polypeptide(L)'
;MTQPAPVSFDEMFGQTPGIVDYSYPFGDASTILPVPEVTDTLGETAKKYTALAEAMGPTEEMQYKAWRDGAAIAQPDWETARKDVPTGNKALARAKRRKVAINRIFSRDDLTEENVMWLHTERKYIIPLITAVEKVVSAERDLVGGQTELSEMELAEVQTLRRITSVAMGNLQRVYERRNILARKIHSAREVFQAREHAIKSKMTGYKRRQDPINEYRAGRGLPRIGAEFDYGTATTGGRVTRSTLLAGSGITGGARPSKRLRQDDDAGPSQ
;
A
#
# COMPACT_ATOMS: atom_id res chain seq x y z
N MET A 1 31.29 -40.10 -15.32
CA MET A 1 30.22 -39.71 -14.37
C MET A 1 29.22 -38.87 -15.14
N THR A 2 28.11 -39.47 -15.54
CA THR A 2 27.05 -38.80 -16.30
C THR A 2 26.29 -37.91 -15.32
N GLN A 3 26.33 -36.58 -15.50
CA GLN A 3 25.50 -35.68 -14.70
C GLN A 3 24.03 -36.09 -14.88
N PRO A 4 23.24 -36.21 -13.79
CA PRO A 4 21.82 -36.49 -13.90
C PRO A 4 21.17 -35.39 -14.73
N ALA A 5 20.27 -35.77 -15.64
CA ALA A 5 19.55 -34.82 -16.47
C ALA A 5 18.84 -33.78 -15.57
N PRO A 6 18.91 -32.48 -15.90
CA PRO A 6 18.24 -31.45 -15.12
C PRO A 6 16.74 -31.72 -15.11
N VAL A 7 16.15 -31.75 -13.93
CA VAL A 7 14.70 -31.95 -13.73
C VAL A 7 13.96 -30.79 -14.39
N SER A 8 12.89 -31.08 -15.14
CA SER A 8 12.18 -30.03 -15.88
C SER A 8 11.41 -29.11 -14.94
N PHE A 9 11.31 -27.83 -15.29
CA PHE A 9 10.57 -26.84 -14.52
C PHE A 9 9.07 -27.23 -14.42
N ASP A 10 8.53 -27.82 -15.49
CA ASP A 10 7.14 -28.26 -15.54
C ASP A 10 6.87 -29.48 -14.65
N GLU A 11 7.84 -30.36 -14.44
CA GLU A 11 7.71 -31.44 -13.46
C GLU A 11 7.78 -30.93 -12.02
N MET A 12 8.63 -29.92 -11.76
CA MET A 12 8.78 -29.31 -10.42
C MET A 12 7.55 -28.48 -10.01
N PHE A 13 6.94 -27.75 -10.95
CA PHE A 13 5.95 -26.72 -10.65
C PHE A 13 4.63 -26.85 -11.43
N GLY A 14 4.58 -27.69 -12.47
CA GLY A 14 3.42 -27.84 -13.36
C GLY A 14 2.37 -28.84 -12.87
N GLN A 15 2.56 -29.49 -11.72
CA GLN A 15 1.50 -30.28 -11.10
C GLN A 15 0.37 -29.35 -10.63
N THR A 16 -0.85 -29.64 -11.07
CA THR A 16 -2.06 -28.84 -10.88
C THR A 16 -2.23 -28.42 -9.42
N PRO A 17 -2.08 -27.12 -9.09
CA PRO A 17 -2.32 -26.67 -7.73
C PRO A 17 -3.83 -26.61 -7.50
N GLY A 18 -4.27 -27.18 -6.37
CA GLY A 18 -5.57 -26.86 -5.79
C GLY A 18 -5.73 -25.33 -5.70
N ILE A 19 -6.97 -24.84 -5.83
CA ILE A 19 -7.33 -23.42 -5.93
C ILE A 19 -6.50 -22.56 -4.96
N VAL A 20 -5.45 -21.92 -5.46
CA VAL A 20 -4.68 -20.91 -4.72
C VAL A 20 -5.37 -19.58 -4.97
N ASP A 21 -5.86 -18.96 -3.91
CA ASP A 21 -6.44 -17.63 -3.97
C ASP A 21 -5.32 -16.58 -4.17
N TYR A 22 -5.27 -15.98 -5.35
CA TYR A 22 -4.30 -14.95 -5.72
C TYR A 22 -4.82 -13.53 -5.45
N SER A 23 -5.88 -13.34 -4.64
CA SER A 23 -6.40 -12.02 -4.29
C SER A 23 -5.52 -11.25 -3.28
N TYR A 24 -4.21 -11.48 -3.28
CA TYR A 24 -3.29 -10.82 -2.35
C TYR A 24 -3.25 -9.31 -2.66
N PRO A 25 -3.60 -8.43 -1.71
CA PRO A 25 -3.47 -6.99 -1.91
C PRO A 25 -1.97 -6.67 -1.95
N PHE A 26 -1.47 -6.28 -3.12
CA PHE A 26 -0.10 -5.81 -3.28
C PHE A 26 0.11 -4.58 -2.39
N GLY A 27 1.03 -4.69 -1.43
CA GLY A 27 1.49 -3.58 -0.60
C GLY A 27 2.03 -2.42 -1.43
N ASP A 28 1.93 -1.22 -0.88
CA ASP A 28 2.22 0.05 -1.54
C ASP A 28 3.53 0.06 -2.36
N ALA A 29 3.41 0.53 -3.59
CA ALA A 29 4.43 0.49 -4.65
C ALA A 29 5.56 1.53 -4.48
N SER A 30 6.24 1.59 -3.34
CA SER A 30 7.32 2.58 -3.13
C SER A 30 8.58 2.08 -2.44
N THR A 31 8.70 0.80 -2.12
CA THR A 31 9.96 0.26 -1.57
C THR A 31 10.93 -0.03 -2.71
N ILE A 32 11.84 0.92 -2.98
CA ILE A 32 12.96 0.73 -3.91
C ILE A 32 13.82 -0.42 -3.38
N LEU A 33 13.82 -1.55 -4.07
CA LEU A 33 14.61 -2.72 -3.68
C LEU A 33 16.08 -2.50 -4.05
N PRO A 34 17.02 -2.69 -3.12
CA PRO A 34 18.41 -2.43 -3.38
C PRO A 34 19.04 -3.65 -4.11
N VAL A 35 19.68 -3.41 -5.26
CA VAL A 35 20.27 -4.46 -6.14
C VAL A 35 21.80 -4.52 -5.95
N PRO A 36 22.39 -5.72 -5.86
CA PRO A 36 23.84 -5.92 -5.70
C PRO A 36 24.65 -5.42 -6.90
N GLU A 37 25.68 -4.61 -6.62
CA GLU A 37 26.68 -4.07 -7.55
C GLU A 37 27.99 -4.87 -7.48
N VAL A 38 28.83 -4.76 -8.51
CA VAL A 38 30.15 -5.44 -8.56
C VAL A 38 31.16 -4.81 -7.59
N THR A 39 30.93 -3.55 -7.22
CA THR A 39 31.70 -2.76 -6.25
C THR A 39 31.19 -2.91 -4.82
N ASP A 40 30.03 -3.52 -4.62
CA ASP A 40 29.47 -3.74 -3.30
C ASP A 40 30.37 -4.69 -2.51
N THR A 41 30.56 -4.37 -1.23
CA THR A 41 31.20 -5.32 -0.32
C THR A 41 30.34 -6.58 -0.21
N LEU A 42 30.96 -7.72 0.14
CA LEU A 42 30.26 -9.00 0.30
C LEU A 42 29.07 -8.91 1.28
N GLY A 43 29.11 -7.97 2.23
CA GLY A 43 28.03 -7.69 3.17
C GLY A 43 26.89 -6.84 2.59
N GLU A 44 27.17 -5.96 1.64
CA GLU A 44 26.15 -5.13 0.96
C GLU A 44 25.42 -5.91 -0.11
N THR A 45 26.15 -6.74 -0.87
CA THR A 45 25.54 -7.70 -1.79
C THR A 45 24.60 -8.66 -1.05
N ALA A 46 25.04 -9.20 0.09
CA ALA A 46 24.20 -10.07 0.93
C ALA A 46 22.94 -9.37 1.43
N LYS A 47 23.02 -8.11 1.86
CA LYS A 47 21.87 -7.27 2.29
C LYS A 47 20.92 -6.95 1.14
N LYS A 48 21.47 -6.72 -0.05
CA LYS A 48 20.71 -6.44 -1.27
C LYS A 48 19.99 -7.69 -1.77
N TYR A 49 20.65 -8.85 -1.77
CA TYR A 49 20.02 -10.14 -2.02
C TYR A 49 18.96 -10.50 -0.98
N THR A 50 19.17 -10.19 0.32
CA THR A 50 18.14 -10.41 1.35
C THR A 50 16.96 -9.46 1.19
N ALA A 51 17.17 -8.19 0.85
CA ALA A 51 16.06 -7.27 0.57
C ALA A 51 15.28 -7.66 -0.70
N LEU A 52 15.97 -8.21 -1.71
CA LEU A 52 15.33 -8.78 -2.90
C LEU A 52 14.52 -10.04 -2.54
N ALA A 53 15.05 -10.89 -1.65
CA ALA A 53 14.40 -12.09 -1.14
C ALA A 53 13.20 -11.77 -0.22
N GLU A 54 13.30 -10.75 0.64
CA GLU A 54 12.20 -10.26 1.48
C GLU A 54 11.05 -9.66 0.66
N ALA A 55 11.36 -9.11 -0.51
CA ALA A 55 10.36 -8.58 -1.43
C ALA A 55 9.76 -9.63 -2.37
N MET A 56 10.41 -10.79 -2.52
CA MET A 56 9.89 -11.93 -3.26
C MET A 56 9.08 -12.83 -2.32
N GLY A 57 7.97 -13.37 -2.82
CA GLY A 57 7.29 -14.45 -2.11
C GLY A 57 8.18 -15.71 -2.09
N PRO A 58 8.01 -16.63 -1.12
CA PRO A 58 8.82 -17.85 -1.05
C PRO A 58 8.72 -18.71 -2.33
N THR A 59 7.55 -18.72 -2.97
CA THR A 59 7.33 -19.40 -4.27
C THR A 59 8.06 -18.72 -5.41
N GLU A 60 8.14 -17.38 -5.41
CA GLU A 60 8.83 -16.59 -6.44
C GLU A 60 10.34 -16.83 -6.37
N GLU A 61 10.91 -16.81 -5.15
CA GLU A 61 12.33 -17.06 -4.92
C GLU A 61 12.73 -18.48 -5.34
N MET A 62 11.92 -19.48 -4.95
CA MET A 62 12.19 -20.89 -5.28
C MET A 62 12.18 -21.13 -6.80
N GLN A 63 11.17 -20.61 -7.51
CA GLN A 63 11.10 -20.73 -8.97
C GLN A 63 12.24 -19.97 -9.66
N TYR A 64 12.58 -18.78 -9.17
CA TYR A 64 13.66 -17.98 -9.73
C TYR A 64 15.02 -18.66 -9.58
N LYS A 65 15.32 -19.25 -8.41
CA LYS A 65 16.54 -20.03 -8.20
C LYS A 65 16.60 -21.25 -9.12
N ALA A 66 15.53 -22.04 -9.19
CA ALA A 66 15.46 -23.20 -10.07
C ALA A 66 15.70 -22.82 -11.54
N TRP A 67 15.06 -21.75 -12.02
CA TRP A 67 15.29 -21.23 -13.38
C TRP A 67 16.73 -20.76 -13.59
N ARG A 68 17.30 -20.02 -12.63
CA ARG A 68 18.68 -19.53 -12.68
C ARG A 68 19.71 -20.66 -12.67
N ASP A 69 19.42 -21.76 -11.97
CA ASP A 69 20.23 -22.96 -11.90
C ASP A 69 20.10 -23.84 -13.16
N GLY A 70 19.29 -23.41 -14.14
CA GLY A 70 19.17 -24.03 -15.46
C GLY A 70 17.98 -24.98 -15.62
N ALA A 71 16.96 -24.91 -14.76
CA ALA A 71 15.73 -25.69 -14.94
C ALA A 71 15.06 -25.32 -16.28
N ALA A 72 14.89 -26.32 -17.14
CA ALA A 72 14.33 -26.14 -18.47
C ALA A 72 12.82 -25.92 -18.40
N ILE A 73 12.32 -24.88 -19.06
CA ILE A 73 10.89 -24.56 -19.19
C ILE A 73 10.44 -25.00 -20.58
N ALA A 74 9.34 -25.78 -20.69
CA ALA A 74 8.83 -26.16 -22.01
C ALA A 74 8.41 -24.92 -22.80
N GLN A 75 8.95 -24.78 -24.01
CA GLN A 75 8.64 -23.65 -24.87
C GLN A 75 7.25 -23.80 -25.48
N PRO A 76 6.34 -22.81 -25.30
CA PRO A 76 5.10 -22.73 -26.07
C PRO A 76 5.37 -22.51 -27.55
N ASP A 77 4.40 -22.89 -28.38
CA ASP A 77 4.35 -22.42 -29.77
C ASP A 77 3.89 -20.95 -29.79
N TRP A 78 4.85 -20.04 -29.88
CA TRP A 78 4.62 -18.59 -29.80
C TRP A 78 3.82 -18.01 -30.96
N GLU A 79 3.68 -18.73 -32.08
CA GLU A 79 2.87 -18.27 -33.21
C GLU A 79 1.38 -18.38 -32.90
N THR A 80 0.98 -19.47 -32.25
CA THR A 80 -0.41 -19.78 -31.89
C THR A 80 -0.80 -19.33 -30.48
N ALA A 81 0.19 -19.14 -29.60
CA ALA A 81 0.00 -18.75 -28.19
C ALA A 81 -0.37 -17.27 -28.00
N ARG A 82 -1.51 -16.82 -28.53
CA ARG A 82 -1.98 -15.42 -28.45
C ARG A 82 -3.30 -15.30 -27.72
N LYS A 83 -3.50 -14.18 -27.04
CA LYS A 83 -4.77 -13.81 -26.40
C LYS A 83 -4.94 -12.30 -26.33
N ASP A 84 -6.19 -11.84 -26.46
CA ASP A 84 -6.51 -10.42 -26.45
C ASP A 84 -6.01 -9.71 -25.19
N VAL A 85 -5.40 -8.54 -25.40
CA VAL A 85 -4.90 -7.68 -24.31
C VAL A 85 -6.03 -6.82 -23.78
N PRO A 86 -6.23 -6.73 -22.45
CA PRO A 86 -7.23 -5.85 -21.87
C PRO A 86 -6.98 -4.39 -22.26
N THR A 87 -8.04 -3.66 -22.63
CA THR A 87 -8.00 -2.26 -23.11
C THR A 87 -7.61 -1.23 -22.05
N GLY A 88 -7.50 -1.60 -20.77
CA GLY A 88 -7.17 -0.68 -19.70
C GLY A 88 -5.69 -0.27 -19.68
N ASN A 89 -5.39 1.03 -19.62
CA ASN A 89 -4.02 1.57 -19.56
C ASN A 89 -3.11 0.90 -18.52
N LYS A 90 -3.65 0.61 -17.32
CA LYS A 90 -2.90 -0.08 -16.25
C LYS A 90 -2.60 -1.54 -16.59
N ALA A 91 -3.53 -2.24 -17.23
CA ALA A 91 -3.36 -3.63 -17.64
C ALA A 91 -2.32 -3.73 -18.76
N LEU A 92 -2.39 -2.83 -19.74
CA LEU A 92 -1.43 -2.74 -20.84
C LEU A 92 -0.02 -2.40 -20.33
N ALA A 93 0.12 -1.45 -19.40
CA ALA A 93 1.41 -1.15 -18.79
C ALA A 93 2.01 -2.35 -18.03
N ARG A 94 1.17 -3.15 -17.37
CA ARG A 94 1.59 -4.40 -16.70
C ARG A 94 2.00 -5.48 -17.71
N ALA A 95 1.22 -5.66 -18.79
CA ALA A 95 1.56 -6.59 -19.86
C ALA A 95 2.92 -6.26 -20.49
N LYS A 96 3.21 -4.97 -20.72
CA LYS A 96 4.51 -4.50 -21.20
C LYS A 96 5.68 -4.85 -20.27
N ARG A 97 5.54 -4.66 -18.96
CA ARG A 97 6.61 -5.03 -18.01
C ARG A 97 6.85 -6.53 -18.00
N ARG A 98 5.77 -7.31 -17.98
CA ARG A 98 5.84 -8.78 -18.00
C ARG A 98 6.38 -9.31 -19.31
N LYS A 99 6.12 -8.65 -20.44
CA LYS A 99 6.75 -8.97 -21.73
C LYS A 99 8.27 -8.95 -21.60
N VAL A 100 8.85 -7.90 -21.01
CA VAL A 100 10.31 -7.81 -20.82
C VAL A 100 10.83 -8.96 -19.95
N ALA A 101 10.10 -9.32 -18.90
CA ALA A 101 10.46 -10.46 -18.05
C ALA A 101 10.41 -11.80 -18.81
N ILE A 102 9.35 -12.05 -19.58
CA ILE A 102 9.15 -13.27 -20.37
C ILE A 102 10.21 -13.38 -21.47
N ASN A 103 10.49 -12.27 -22.16
CA ASN A 103 11.57 -12.17 -23.14
C ASN A 103 12.90 -12.66 -22.54
N ARG A 104 13.22 -12.23 -21.32
CA ARG A 104 14.43 -12.68 -20.60
C ARG A 104 14.36 -14.16 -20.20
N ILE A 105 13.22 -14.66 -19.73
CA ILE A 105 13.05 -16.07 -19.33
C ILE A 105 13.30 -17.01 -20.51
N PHE A 106 12.74 -16.68 -21.68
CA PHE A 106 12.83 -17.51 -22.88
C PHE A 106 13.96 -17.11 -23.83
N SER A 107 14.78 -16.12 -23.46
CA SER A 107 15.87 -15.58 -24.29
C SER A 107 15.41 -15.15 -25.70
N ARG A 108 14.30 -14.41 -25.77
CA ARG A 108 13.69 -13.89 -27.01
C ARG A 108 13.35 -12.42 -26.87
N ASP A 109 13.29 -11.69 -27.98
CA ASP A 109 12.91 -10.26 -27.97
C ASP A 109 11.62 -9.95 -28.74
N ASP A 110 11.09 -10.92 -29.47
CA ASP A 110 10.01 -10.76 -30.45
C ASP A 110 8.59 -10.97 -29.90
N LEU A 111 8.45 -11.30 -28.61
CA LEU A 111 7.13 -11.58 -28.03
C LEU A 111 6.27 -10.30 -27.93
N THR A 112 4.98 -10.46 -28.17
CA THR A 112 3.96 -9.40 -28.08
C THR A 112 3.25 -9.43 -26.72
N GLU A 113 2.49 -8.38 -26.38
CA GLU A 113 1.69 -8.39 -25.15
C GLU A 113 0.59 -9.48 -25.16
N GLU A 114 0.14 -9.92 -26.34
CA GLU A 114 -0.83 -11.02 -26.49
C GLU A 114 -0.27 -12.36 -25.98
N ASN A 115 1.01 -12.62 -26.24
CA ASN A 115 1.70 -13.83 -25.77
C ASN A 115 1.78 -13.87 -24.25
N VAL A 116 2.01 -12.70 -23.62
CA VAL A 116 2.00 -12.54 -22.15
C VAL A 116 0.64 -12.91 -21.57
N MET A 117 -0.43 -12.46 -22.21
CA MET A 117 -1.80 -12.72 -21.75
C MET A 117 -2.17 -14.20 -21.89
N TRP A 118 -1.79 -14.83 -23.00
CA TRP A 118 -1.97 -16.27 -23.18
C TRP A 118 -1.27 -17.05 -22.06
N LEU A 119 0.00 -16.74 -21.80
CA LEU A 119 0.83 -17.42 -20.79
C LEU A 119 0.23 -17.29 -19.39
N HIS A 120 -0.29 -16.12 -19.04
CA HIS A 120 -0.94 -15.89 -17.75
C HIS A 120 -2.25 -16.68 -17.57
N THR A 121 -2.94 -17.01 -18.67
CA THR A 121 -4.20 -17.75 -18.60
C THR A 121 -4.00 -19.25 -18.68
N GLU A 122 -3.08 -19.72 -19.53
CA GLU A 122 -2.85 -21.14 -19.80
C GLU A 122 -1.83 -21.75 -18.83
N ARG A 123 -0.76 -21.01 -18.49
CA ARG A 123 0.35 -21.51 -17.68
C ARG A 123 0.44 -20.77 -16.35
N LYS A 124 -0.61 -20.85 -15.53
CA LYS A 124 -0.69 -20.12 -14.25
C LYS A 124 0.47 -20.41 -13.29
N TYR A 125 1.05 -21.61 -13.35
CA TYR A 125 2.16 -22.02 -12.48
C TYR A 125 3.45 -21.23 -12.72
N ILE A 126 3.64 -20.61 -13.89
CA ILE A 126 4.83 -19.81 -14.22
C ILE A 126 4.72 -18.34 -13.80
N ILE A 127 3.54 -17.90 -13.36
CA ILE A 127 3.29 -16.52 -12.93
C ILE A 127 4.24 -16.07 -11.81
N PRO A 128 4.55 -16.88 -10.77
CA PRO A 128 5.51 -16.49 -9.74
C PRO A 128 6.90 -16.24 -10.31
N LEU A 129 7.39 -17.08 -11.23
CA LEU A 129 8.67 -16.85 -11.91
C LEU A 129 8.68 -15.55 -12.72
N ILE A 130 7.63 -15.28 -13.51
CA ILE A 130 7.52 -14.03 -14.28
C ILE A 130 7.56 -12.83 -13.34
N THR A 131 6.88 -12.93 -12.20
CA THR A 131 6.83 -11.85 -11.19
C THR A 131 8.20 -11.65 -10.54
N ALA A 132 8.93 -12.74 -10.25
CA ALA A 132 10.30 -12.66 -9.73
C ALA A 132 11.23 -11.96 -10.73
N VAL A 133 11.22 -12.37 -12.01
CA VAL A 133 12.07 -11.78 -13.05
C VAL A 133 11.67 -10.32 -13.33
N GLU A 134 10.37 -9.99 -13.31
CA GLU A 134 9.89 -8.61 -13.42
C GLU A 134 10.46 -7.73 -12.30
N LYS A 135 10.51 -8.22 -11.05
CA LYS A 135 11.12 -7.52 -9.92
C LYS A 135 12.63 -7.32 -10.12
N VAL A 136 13.35 -8.34 -10.60
CA VAL A 136 14.79 -8.24 -10.91
C VAL A 136 15.04 -7.19 -12.00
N VAL A 137 14.32 -7.26 -13.11
CA VAL A 137 14.45 -6.30 -14.22
C VAL A 137 14.10 -4.88 -13.78
N SER A 138 13.03 -4.71 -12.99
CA SER A 138 12.67 -3.39 -12.46
C SER A 138 13.77 -2.85 -11.56
N ALA A 139 14.32 -3.69 -10.69
CA ALA A 139 15.35 -3.29 -9.75
C ALA A 139 16.68 -2.97 -10.47
N GLU A 140 17.06 -3.74 -11.51
CA GLU A 140 18.17 -3.41 -12.41
C GLU A 140 17.97 -2.08 -13.12
N ARG A 141 16.76 -1.84 -13.66
CA ARG A 141 16.41 -0.57 -14.31
C ARG A 141 16.48 0.59 -13.34
N ASP A 142 15.96 0.41 -12.13
CA ASP A 142 15.95 1.44 -11.10
C ASP A 142 17.38 1.71 -10.58
N LEU A 143 18.26 0.70 -10.57
CA LEU A 143 19.69 0.85 -10.28
C LEU A 143 20.41 1.67 -11.36
N VAL A 144 20.16 1.38 -12.64
CA VAL A 144 20.66 2.17 -13.79
C VAL A 144 19.89 3.51 -13.94
N GLY A 145 18.96 3.81 -13.02
CA GLY A 145 18.18 5.06 -13.02
C GLY A 145 17.20 5.19 -14.18
N GLY A 146 17.00 4.15 -15.00
CA GLY A 146 16.19 4.18 -16.22
C GLY A 146 16.63 5.21 -17.25
N GLN A 147 17.80 5.82 -17.06
CA GLN A 147 18.35 6.89 -17.90
C GLN A 147 19.64 6.36 -18.51
N THR A 148 19.53 5.78 -19.71
CA THR A 148 20.68 5.41 -20.55
C THR A 148 21.48 6.62 -21.03
N GLU A 149 20.99 7.84 -20.74
CA GLU A 149 21.59 9.11 -21.16
C GLU A 149 22.58 9.68 -20.12
N LEU A 150 22.60 9.14 -18.90
CA LEU A 150 23.51 9.64 -17.85
C LEU A 150 24.81 8.82 -17.83
N SER A 151 25.93 9.52 -17.72
CA SER A 151 27.22 8.91 -17.41
C SER A 151 27.21 8.29 -16.00
N GLU A 152 28.09 7.31 -15.77
CA GLU A 152 28.25 6.65 -14.46
C GLU A 152 28.47 7.66 -13.32
N MET A 153 29.25 8.71 -13.60
CA MET A 153 29.51 9.79 -12.65
C MET A 153 28.26 10.60 -12.32
N GLU A 154 27.44 10.94 -13.32
CA GLU A 154 26.17 11.67 -13.11
C GLU A 154 25.15 10.81 -12.36
N LEU A 155 25.11 9.50 -12.63
CA LEU A 155 24.26 8.57 -11.88
C LEU A 155 24.66 8.52 -10.39
N ALA A 156 25.96 8.40 -10.11
CA ALA A 156 26.49 8.42 -8.74
C ALA A 156 26.18 9.73 -8.03
N GLU A 157 26.26 10.86 -8.74
CA GLU A 157 25.89 12.17 -8.22
C GLU A 157 24.39 12.24 -7.90
N VAL A 158 23.52 11.82 -8.82
CA VAL A 158 22.06 11.78 -8.61
C VAL A 158 21.69 10.90 -7.41
N GLN A 159 22.32 9.72 -7.27
CA GLN A 159 22.10 8.85 -6.11
C GLN A 159 22.55 9.51 -4.80
N THR A 160 23.70 10.17 -4.81
CA THR A 160 24.22 10.91 -3.66
C THR A 160 23.29 12.05 -3.26
N LEU A 161 22.83 12.85 -4.24
CA LEU A 161 21.87 13.93 -4.03
C LEU A 161 20.56 13.41 -3.45
N ARG A 162 20.00 12.31 -3.99
CA ARG A 162 18.79 11.67 -3.45
C ARG A 162 18.97 11.25 -1.99
N ARG A 163 20.13 10.68 -1.65
CA ARG A 163 20.43 10.28 -0.27
C ARG A 163 20.50 11.49 0.66
N ILE A 164 21.17 12.56 0.23
CA ILE A 164 21.23 13.84 0.98
C ILE A 164 19.82 14.40 1.18
N THR A 165 19.00 14.45 0.14
CA THR A 165 17.61 14.94 0.22
C THR A 165 16.78 14.10 1.20
N SER A 166 16.89 12.77 1.15
CA SER A 166 16.18 11.88 2.07
C SER A 166 16.56 12.14 3.53
N VAL A 167 17.86 12.26 3.82
CA VAL A 167 18.36 12.59 5.17
C VAL A 167 17.89 13.98 5.62
N ALA A 168 17.94 14.97 4.73
CA ALA A 168 17.47 16.33 5.01
C ALA A 168 15.97 16.37 5.33
N MET A 169 15.14 15.67 4.56
CA MET A 169 13.70 15.56 4.82
C MET A 169 13.42 14.83 6.14
N GLY A 170 14.14 13.76 6.45
CA GLY A 170 14.04 13.07 7.74
C GLY A 170 14.46 13.94 8.93
N ASN A 171 15.45 14.81 8.76
CA ASN A 171 15.82 15.81 9.78
C ASN A 171 14.71 16.86 9.95
N LEU A 172 14.16 17.38 8.85
CA LEU A 172 13.10 18.38 8.86
C LEU A 172 11.84 17.86 9.58
N GLN A 173 11.45 16.62 9.27
CA GLN A 173 10.30 15.97 9.91
C GLN A 173 10.48 15.86 11.43
N ARG A 174 11.67 15.45 11.90
CA ARG A 174 11.99 15.41 13.34
C ARG A 174 11.89 16.78 14.02
N VAL A 175 12.29 17.84 13.33
CA VAL A 175 12.16 19.22 13.83
C VAL A 175 10.69 19.62 13.93
N TYR A 176 9.88 19.30 12.91
CA TYR A 176 8.44 19.57 12.96
C TYR A 176 7.71 18.80 14.06
N GLU A 177 8.06 17.54 14.29
CA GLU A 177 7.50 16.74 15.38
C GLU A 177 7.80 17.36 16.75
N ARG A 178 9.06 17.75 16.98
CA ARG A 178 9.48 18.45 18.21
C ARG A 178 8.72 19.76 18.38
N ARG A 179 8.60 20.56 17.31
CA ARG A 179 7.81 21.80 17.30
C ARG A 179 6.35 21.53 17.66
N ASN A 180 5.72 20.51 17.07
CA ASN A 180 4.32 20.18 17.29
C ASN A 180 4.07 19.69 18.73
N ILE A 181 5.00 18.93 19.31
CA ILE A 181 4.93 18.53 20.72
C ILE A 181 5.01 19.76 21.63
N LEU A 182 5.95 20.67 21.39
CA LEU A 182 6.11 21.88 22.18
C LEU A 182 4.88 22.79 22.06
N ALA A 183 4.36 22.96 20.85
CA ALA A 183 3.14 23.72 20.61
C ALA A 183 1.96 23.16 21.40
N ARG A 184 1.73 21.84 21.39
CA ARG A 184 0.68 21.19 22.20
C ARG A 184 0.85 21.44 23.69
N LYS A 185 2.07 21.37 24.21
CA LYS A 185 2.36 21.66 25.63
C LYS A 185 2.06 23.12 25.98
N ILE A 186 2.44 24.07 25.13
CA ILE A 186 2.14 25.50 25.31
C ILE A 186 0.63 25.73 25.28
N HIS A 187 -0.09 25.13 24.34
CA HIS A 187 -1.55 25.22 24.27
C HIS A 187 -2.22 24.68 25.53
N SER A 188 -1.82 23.50 25.99
CA SER A 188 -2.35 22.92 27.24
C SER A 188 -2.07 23.80 28.46
N ALA A 189 -0.84 24.31 28.61
CA ALA A 189 -0.50 25.22 29.71
C ALA A 189 -1.32 26.52 29.67
N ARG A 190 -1.51 27.10 28.48
CA ARG A 190 -2.36 28.27 28.27
C ARG A 190 -3.81 27.99 28.70
N GLU A 191 -4.38 26.85 28.32
CA GLU A 191 -5.75 26.48 28.70
C GLU A 191 -5.90 26.37 30.22
N VAL A 192 -4.94 25.77 30.92
CA VAL A 192 -4.95 25.72 32.40
C VAL A 192 -4.90 27.12 33.00
N PHE A 193 -4.03 28.00 32.50
CA PHE A 193 -3.96 29.38 32.99
C PHE A 193 -5.25 30.15 32.73
N GLN A 194 -5.85 30.02 31.54
CA GLN A 194 -7.13 30.65 31.23
C GLN A 194 -8.26 30.12 32.10
N ALA A 195 -8.31 28.81 32.34
CA ALA A 195 -9.30 28.20 33.23
C ALA A 195 -9.16 28.74 34.67
N ARG A 196 -7.93 28.84 35.19
CA ARG A 196 -7.66 29.41 36.51
C ARG A 196 -8.01 30.89 36.58
N GLU A 197 -7.66 31.65 35.55
CA GLU A 197 -7.99 33.07 35.43
C GLU A 197 -9.51 33.28 35.47
N HIS A 198 -10.27 32.49 34.72
CA HIS A 198 -11.73 32.50 34.74
C HIS A 198 -12.30 32.13 36.11
N ALA A 199 -11.75 31.12 36.78
CA ALA A 199 -12.17 30.73 38.12
C ALA A 199 -11.96 31.86 39.14
N ILE A 200 -10.83 32.57 39.09
CA ILE A 200 -10.56 33.71 39.97
C ILE A 200 -11.50 34.88 39.65
N LYS A 201 -11.63 35.22 38.37
CA LYS A 201 -12.52 36.29 37.90
C LYS A 201 -13.99 36.08 38.28
N SER A 202 -14.45 34.82 38.31
CA SER A 202 -15.81 34.49 38.74
C SER A 202 -16.10 34.83 40.20
N LYS A 203 -15.06 34.92 41.05
CA LYS A 203 -15.19 35.29 42.47
C LYS A 203 -15.16 36.81 42.69
N MET A 204 -14.76 37.60 41.70
CA MET A 204 -14.67 39.05 41.82
C MET A 204 -16.08 39.67 41.69
N THR A 205 -16.54 40.35 42.73
CA THR A 205 -17.80 41.09 42.70
C THR A 205 -17.76 42.18 41.62
N GLY A 206 -18.73 42.16 40.71
CA GLY A 206 -18.81 43.13 39.60
C GLY A 206 -18.05 42.74 38.33
N TYR A 207 -17.31 41.62 38.32
CA TYR A 207 -16.65 41.16 37.10
C TYR A 207 -17.67 40.64 36.08
N LYS A 208 -17.82 41.34 34.95
CA LYS A 208 -18.60 40.87 33.80
C LYS A 208 -17.69 40.09 32.85
N ARG A 209 -18.00 38.83 32.61
CA ARG A 209 -17.30 38.02 31.61
C ARG A 209 -17.46 38.69 30.25
N ARG A 210 -16.34 39.10 29.64
CA ARG A 210 -16.34 39.64 28.28
C ARG A 210 -16.89 38.57 27.35
N GLN A 211 -17.97 38.88 26.64
CA GLN A 211 -18.53 37.96 25.66
C GLN A 211 -17.60 37.88 24.46
N ASP A 212 -17.56 36.70 23.83
CA ASP A 212 -16.84 36.52 22.58
C ASP A 212 -17.48 37.44 21.52
N PRO A 213 -16.72 38.24 20.76
CA PRO A 213 -17.29 39.17 19.76
C PRO A 213 -18.20 38.47 18.75
N ILE A 214 -17.90 37.19 18.46
CA ILE A 214 -18.72 36.34 17.60
C ILE A 214 -20.08 36.05 18.24
N ASN A 215 -20.13 35.79 19.55
CA ASN A 215 -21.38 35.54 20.26
C ASN A 215 -22.21 36.83 20.42
N GLU A 216 -21.56 37.97 20.57
CA GLU A 216 -22.20 39.28 20.59
C GLU A 216 -22.82 39.61 19.22
N TYR A 217 -22.08 39.40 18.12
CA TYR A 217 -22.59 39.52 16.76
C TYR A 217 -23.77 38.59 16.47
N ARG A 218 -23.69 37.33 16.93
CA ARG A 218 -24.79 36.35 16.77
C ARG A 218 -26.01 36.75 17.57
N ALA A 219 -25.84 37.21 18.81
CA ALA A 219 -26.94 37.71 19.64
C ALA A 219 -27.64 38.90 18.98
N GLY A 220 -26.89 39.84 18.39
CA GLY A 220 -27.45 40.97 17.63
C GLY A 220 -28.26 40.56 16.39
N ARG A 221 -28.03 39.34 15.87
CA ARG A 221 -28.78 38.76 14.74
C ARG A 221 -29.85 37.75 15.16
N GLY A 222 -30.12 37.60 16.46
CA GLY A 222 -31.05 36.60 16.97
C GLY A 222 -30.60 35.15 16.76
N LEU A 223 -29.32 34.93 16.42
CA LEU A 223 -28.76 33.59 16.26
C LEU A 223 -28.34 33.03 17.63
N PRO A 224 -28.48 31.71 17.86
CA PRO A 224 -28.05 31.09 19.09
C PRO A 224 -26.53 31.25 19.29
N ARG A 225 -26.12 31.44 20.55
CA ARG A 225 -24.71 31.57 20.95
C ARG A 225 -23.97 30.26 20.66
N ILE A 226 -22.73 30.38 20.23
CA ILE A 226 -21.81 29.25 20.11
C ILE A 226 -21.49 28.77 21.53
N GLY A 227 -21.76 27.48 21.78
CA GLY A 227 -21.61 26.87 23.10
C GLY A 227 -22.82 27.06 24.03
N ALA A 228 -23.95 27.58 23.54
CA ALA A 228 -25.22 27.36 24.23
C ALA A 228 -25.45 25.84 24.33
N GLU A 229 -25.91 25.35 25.48
CA GLU A 229 -26.32 23.95 25.63
C GLU A 229 -27.28 23.62 24.49
N PHE A 230 -26.82 22.75 23.60
CA PHE A 230 -27.65 22.23 22.54
C PHE A 230 -28.54 21.19 23.19
N ASP A 231 -29.82 21.49 23.32
CA ASP A 231 -30.79 20.54 23.85
C ASP A 231 -30.98 19.40 22.84
N TYR A 232 -30.31 18.28 23.10
CA TYR A 232 -30.43 17.06 22.30
C TYR A 232 -31.80 16.37 22.46
N GLY A 233 -32.58 16.74 23.51
CA GLY A 233 -33.90 16.17 23.79
C GLY A 233 -34.96 16.62 22.80
N THR A 234 -34.86 17.86 22.30
CA THR A 234 -35.78 18.42 21.30
C THR A 234 -35.30 18.22 19.85
N ALA A 235 -33.99 18.06 19.63
CA ALA A 235 -33.42 17.90 18.28
C ALA A 235 -33.63 16.50 17.67
N THR A 236 -33.87 15.46 18.49
CA THR A 236 -33.98 14.07 18.00
C THR A 236 -35.43 13.58 17.86
N THR A 237 -36.41 14.31 18.38
CA THR A 237 -37.83 13.92 18.38
C THR A 237 -38.58 14.29 17.10
N GLY A 238 -37.99 15.08 16.19
CA GLY A 238 -38.67 15.58 14.99
C GLY A 238 -38.11 15.13 13.63
N GLY A 239 -37.16 14.19 13.56
CA GLY A 239 -36.36 14.04 12.33
C GLY A 239 -35.66 12.71 12.07
N ARG A 240 -36.26 11.57 12.47
CA ARG A 240 -36.06 10.31 11.72
C ARG A 240 -37.03 10.20 10.54
N VAL A 241 -37.66 11.29 10.14
CA VAL A 241 -38.42 11.38 8.89
C VAL A 241 -37.44 11.74 7.78
N THR A 242 -37.26 10.79 6.88
CA THR A 242 -36.58 10.92 5.60
C THR A 242 -35.12 11.39 5.65
N ARG A 243 -34.19 10.47 5.96
CA ARG A 243 -33.05 10.37 5.05
C ARG A 243 -33.66 10.00 3.71
N SER A 244 -33.85 10.99 2.84
CA SER A 244 -34.00 10.72 1.42
C SER A 244 -32.77 9.90 1.06
N THR A 245 -33.05 8.62 0.89
CA THR A 245 -32.36 7.71 0.01
C THR A 245 -31.92 8.48 -1.24
N LEU A 246 -30.69 8.99 -1.23
CA LEU A 246 -29.95 9.43 -2.44
C LEU A 246 -29.78 8.29 -3.46
N LEU A 247 -30.33 7.11 -3.19
CA LEU A 247 -30.34 5.91 -4.01
C LEU A 247 -31.75 5.39 -4.35
N ALA A 248 -32.83 6.03 -3.86
CA ALA A 248 -34.20 5.65 -4.25
C ALA A 248 -34.45 6.17 -5.67
N GLY A 249 -34.10 5.33 -6.63
CA GLY A 249 -34.10 5.62 -8.07
C GLY A 249 -32.97 4.90 -8.82
N SER A 250 -31.97 4.38 -8.12
CA SER A 250 -30.79 3.74 -8.75
C SER A 250 -30.93 2.23 -9.02
N GLY A 251 -32.00 1.58 -8.57
CA GLY A 251 -32.19 0.13 -8.77
C GLY A 251 -31.20 -0.78 -8.02
N ILE A 252 -30.34 -0.23 -7.16
CA ILE A 252 -29.36 -1.01 -6.40
C ILE A 252 -30.04 -1.56 -5.13
N THR A 253 -30.47 -2.83 -5.19
CA THR A 253 -30.98 -3.58 -4.05
C THR A 253 -29.85 -3.88 -3.07
N GLY A 254 -29.82 -3.15 -1.95
CA GLY A 254 -28.89 -3.39 -0.85
C GLY A 254 -29.17 -4.74 -0.19
N GLY A 255 -28.25 -5.69 -0.34
CA GLY A 255 -28.32 -7.02 0.26
C GLY A 255 -28.42 -6.99 1.78
N ALA A 256 -29.21 -7.92 2.31
CA ALA A 256 -29.48 -8.11 3.73
C ALA A 256 -28.17 -8.32 4.52
N ARG A 257 -27.98 -7.54 5.59
CA ARG A 257 -26.92 -7.77 6.56
C ARG A 257 -27.31 -8.91 7.52
N PRO A 258 -26.41 -9.86 7.80
CA PRO A 258 -26.68 -10.94 8.74
C PRO A 258 -26.81 -10.40 10.18
N SER A 259 -27.83 -10.91 10.88
CA SER A 259 -28.18 -10.56 12.24
C SER A 259 -27.11 -11.04 13.23
N LYS A 260 -26.79 -10.16 14.18
CA LYS A 260 -25.85 -10.38 15.28
C LYS A 260 -26.49 -11.37 16.25
N ARG A 261 -25.89 -12.57 16.42
CA ARG A 261 -26.33 -13.58 17.41
C ARG A 261 -26.27 -12.99 18.82
N LEU A 262 -27.35 -13.15 19.58
CA LEU A 262 -27.39 -12.94 21.03
C LEU A 262 -26.43 -13.92 21.70
N ARG A 263 -25.59 -13.42 22.61
CA ARG A 263 -24.87 -14.25 23.59
C ARG A 263 -25.88 -14.72 24.63
N GLN A 264 -25.92 -16.03 24.83
CA GLN A 264 -26.70 -16.69 25.87
C GLN A 264 -25.76 -16.82 27.07
N ASP A 265 -26.13 -16.20 28.20
CA ASP A 265 -25.40 -16.28 29.46
C ASP A 265 -25.79 -17.61 30.13
N ASP A 266 -24.83 -18.54 30.20
CA ASP A 266 -24.96 -19.79 30.95
C ASP A 266 -24.54 -19.52 32.41
N ASP A 267 -25.53 -19.31 33.27
CA ASP A 267 -25.37 -19.21 34.72
C ASP A 267 -26.14 -20.38 35.36
N ALA A 268 -25.40 -21.44 35.71
CA ALA A 268 -25.93 -22.59 36.44
C ALA A 268 -24.82 -23.25 37.28
N GLY A 269 -24.56 -22.70 38.46
CA GLY A 269 -23.92 -23.45 39.55
C GLY A 269 -25.00 -24.07 40.44
N PRO A 270 -24.96 -25.38 40.75
CA PRO A 270 -25.82 -25.93 41.78
C PRO A 270 -25.15 -25.82 43.16
N SER A 271 -25.95 -25.37 44.11
CA SER A 271 -25.71 -25.46 45.54
C SER A 271 -26.05 -26.87 46.04
N GLN A 272 -25.09 -27.54 46.66
CA GLN A 272 -25.14 -28.29 47.92
C GLN A 272 -23.90 -29.18 48.05
#